data_AF-A0A961QEK5-F1
#
_entry.id   AF-A0A961QEK5-F1
#
_cell.length_a   1.000
_cell.length_b   1.000
_cell.length_c   1.000
_cell.angle_alpha   90.00
_cell.angle_beta   90.00
_cell.angle_gamma   90.00
#
_symmetry.space_group_name_H-M   'P 1'
#
loop_
_entity.id
_entity.type
_entity.pdbx_description
1 polymer ?
#
loop_
_entity_poly.entity_id
_entity_poly.type
_entity_poly.pdbx_seq_one_letter_code
_entity_poly.pdbx_strand_id
1 'polypeptide(L)'
;LDEPTAGVDIELRQMLWRNVRELNRQGMTIILTTHYLEEAQEMCDEIAIIDRGRLVVRDTTANIVARVDAKTLLVRLARPVRALDLPPGVTREDRGDGWLAFAYPQSRVQAGAVLAALHAAGAEVVDIRTTEPDLEDAFLAFTRHPV
;
A
#
# COMPACT_ATOMS: atom_id res chain seq x y z
N LEU A 1 11.59 0.92 21.39
CA LEU A 1 11.15 2.30 21.15
C LEU A 1 9.65 2.24 21.01
N ASP A 2 8.93 2.88 21.92
CA ASP A 2 7.47 2.82 21.94
C ASP A 2 6.90 4.13 21.40
N GLU A 3 6.25 4.08 20.25
CA GLU A 3 5.66 5.23 19.55
C GLU A 3 6.63 6.41 19.41
N PRO A 4 7.86 6.21 18.87
CA PRO A 4 8.96 7.17 19.00
C PRO A 4 8.73 8.50 18.29
N THR A 5 7.78 8.57 17.36
CA THR A 5 7.50 9.76 16.53
C THR A 5 6.13 10.38 16.83
N ALA A 6 5.43 9.89 17.86
CA ALA A 6 4.16 10.44 18.31
C ALA A 6 4.32 11.89 18.80
N GLY A 7 3.57 12.83 18.19
CA GLY A 7 3.59 14.25 18.55
C GLY A 7 4.85 15.02 18.11
N VAL A 8 5.70 14.42 17.28
CA VAL A 8 6.93 15.02 16.75
C VAL A 8 6.67 15.59 15.34
N ASP A 9 7.25 16.74 15.02
CA ASP A 9 7.17 17.32 13.67
C ASP A 9 7.95 16.49 12.62
N ILE A 10 7.76 16.85 11.35
CA ILE A 10 8.31 16.11 10.21
C ILE A 10 9.84 16.06 10.23
N GLU A 11 10.51 17.17 10.57
CA GLU A 11 11.97 17.26 10.52
C GLU A 11 12.61 16.42 11.64
N LEU A 12 12.07 16.56 12.85
CA LEU A 12 12.53 15.78 14.00
C LEU A 12 12.25 14.27 13.82
N ARG A 13 11.11 13.90 13.21
CA ARG A 13 10.81 12.50 12.83
C ARG A 13 11.90 11.92 11.93
N GLN A 14 12.25 12.63 10.86
CA GLN A 14 13.28 12.17 9.94
C GLN A 14 14.66 12.08 10.63
N MET A 15 14.97 12.98 11.55
CA MET A 15 16.20 12.93 12.33
C MET A 15 16.24 11.69 13.24
N LEU A 16 15.14 11.40 13.95
CA LEU A 16 14.98 10.20 14.76
C LEU A 16 15.21 8.94 13.92
N TRP A 17 14.55 8.84 12.77
CA TRP A 17 14.71 7.71 11.86
C TRP A 17 16.15 7.50 11.40
N ARG A 18 16.83 8.57 10.98
CA ARG A 18 18.26 8.48 10.61
C ARG A 18 19.14 7.97 11.75
N ASN A 19 18.93 8.49 12.96
CA ASN A 19 19.71 8.09 14.14
C ASN A 19 19.46 6.63 14.52
N VAL A 20 18.20 6.19 14.48
CA VAL A 20 17.80 4.80 14.76
C VAL A 20 18.44 3.85 13.74
N ARG A 21 18.38 4.17 12.44
CA ARG A 21 19.04 3.37 11.39
C ARG A 21 20.55 3.30 11.57
N GLU A 22 21.20 4.41 11.95
CA GLU A 22 22.65 4.41 12.18
C GLU A 22 23.03 3.51 13.35
N LEU A 23 22.31 3.58 14.47
CA LEU A 23 22.53 2.69 15.61
C LEU A 23 22.32 1.23 15.23
N ASN A 24 21.29 0.93 14.43
CA ASN A 24 21.06 -0.42 13.94
C ASN A 24 22.22 -0.93 13.08
N ARG A 25 22.72 -0.09 12.16
CA ARG A 25 23.89 -0.39 11.31
C ARG A 25 25.17 -0.63 12.14
N GLN A 26 25.26 -0.03 13.33
CA GLN A 26 26.35 -0.26 14.29
C GLN A 26 26.20 -1.57 15.09
N GLY A 27 25.18 -2.38 14.80
CA GLY A 27 24.94 -3.69 15.42
C GLY A 27 23.90 -3.67 16.55
N MET A 28 23.26 -2.53 16.81
CA MET A 28 22.18 -2.47 17.81
C MET A 28 20.92 -3.14 17.27
N THR A 29 20.36 -4.10 18.01
CA THR A 29 19.01 -4.60 17.72
C THR A 29 17.98 -3.61 18.23
N ILE A 30 17.06 -3.19 17.37
CA ILE A 30 16.04 -2.20 17.70
C ILE A 30 14.67 -2.86 17.58
N ILE A 31 13.88 -2.77 18.64
CA ILE A 31 12.45 -3.12 18.62
C ILE A 31 11.68 -1.82 18.61
N LEU A 32 10.85 -1.63 17.59
CA LEU A 32 9.99 -0.46 17.41
C LEU A 32 8.53 -0.91 17.45
N THR A 33 7.73 -0.25 18.29
CA THR A 33 6.27 -0.39 18.32
C THR A 33 5.66 0.91 17.83
N THR A 34 4.75 0.82 16.88
CA THR A 34 4.05 1.97 16.28
C THR A 34 2.70 1.52 15.76
N HIS A 35 1.72 2.42 15.80
CA HIS A 35 0.47 2.28 15.06
C HIS A 35 0.51 2.99 13.70
N TYR A 36 1.58 3.71 13.40
CA TYR A 36 1.81 4.33 12.09
C TYR A 36 2.48 3.31 11.16
N LEU A 37 1.69 2.64 10.32
CA LEU A 37 2.19 1.56 9.46
C LEU A 37 3.24 2.04 8.46
N GLU A 38 3.15 3.28 7.97
CA GLU A 38 4.19 3.90 7.14
C GLU A 38 5.56 3.93 7.84
N GLU A 39 5.59 4.22 9.15
CA GLU A 39 6.83 4.20 9.93
C GLU A 39 7.41 2.79 10.00
N ALA A 40 6.58 1.79 10.30
CA ALA A 40 7.03 0.41 10.37
C ALA A 40 7.56 -0.07 9.01
N GLN A 41 6.85 0.26 7.93
CA GLN A 41 7.26 -0.13 6.57
C GLN A 41 8.57 0.53 6.15
N GLU A 42 8.76 1.80 6.49
CA GLU A 42 9.98 2.51 6.14
C GLU A 42 11.15 2.04 7.03
N MET A 43 10.94 1.80 8.33
CA MET A 43 12.03 1.65 9.29
C MET A 43 12.45 0.22 9.59
N CYS A 44 11.60 -0.78 9.33
CA CYS A 44 11.83 -2.15 9.79
C CYS A 44 12.16 -3.10 8.65
N ASP A 45 13.14 -3.98 8.87
CA ASP A 45 13.45 -5.10 7.97
C ASP A 45 12.45 -6.25 8.13
N GLU A 46 12.05 -6.52 9.38
CA GLU A 46 11.04 -7.50 9.79
C GLU A 46 9.92 -6.83 10.57
N ILE A 47 8.69 -7.26 10.36
CA ILE A 47 7.51 -6.76 11.06
C ILE A 47 6.75 -7.94 11.67
N ALA A 48 6.28 -7.72 12.89
CA ALA A 48 5.34 -8.59 13.58
C ALA A 48 4.02 -7.84 13.78
N ILE A 49 2.92 -8.33 13.18
CA ILE A 49 1.59 -7.76 13.36
C ILE A 49 0.90 -8.51 14.50
N ILE A 50 0.46 -7.76 15.51
CA ILE A 50 -0.29 -8.27 16.65
C ILE A 50 -1.71 -7.72 16.55
N ASP A 51 -2.71 -8.61 16.59
CA ASP A 51 -4.12 -8.26 16.69
C ASP A 51 -4.76 -9.01 17.85
N ARG A 52 -5.56 -8.31 18.67
CA ARG A 52 -6.25 -8.86 19.86
C ARG A 52 -5.34 -9.70 20.76
N GLY A 53 -4.11 -9.25 20.98
CA GLY A 53 -3.13 -9.91 21.83
C GLY A 53 -2.51 -11.18 21.25
N ARG A 54 -2.68 -11.45 19.95
CA ARG A 54 -2.10 -12.60 19.26
C ARG A 54 -1.22 -12.15 18.10
N LEU A 55 -0.09 -12.82 17.92
CA LEU A 55 0.75 -12.66 16.74
C LEU A 55 0.03 -13.23 15.52
N VAL A 56 -0.27 -12.37 14.55
CA VAL A 56 -0.97 -12.73 13.31
C VAL A 56 0.01 -13.10 12.20
N VAL A 57 1.07 -12.29 12.05
CA VAL A 57 2.14 -12.53 11.08
C VAL A 57 3.46 -12.00 11.62
N ARG A 58 4.54 -12.69 11.29
CA ARG A 58 5.91 -12.21 11.44
C ARG A 58 6.72 -12.64 10.21
N ASP A 59 7.25 -11.68 9.47
CA ASP A 59 8.07 -11.92 8.28
C ASP A 59 8.84 -10.63 7.93
N THR A 60 9.63 -10.64 6.87
CA THR A 60 10.22 -9.42 6.32
C THR A 60 9.12 -8.46 5.87
N THR A 61 9.38 -7.16 5.99
CA THR A 61 8.45 -6.11 5.53
C THR A 61 8.07 -6.31 4.06
N ALA A 62 9.05 -6.63 3.22
CA ALA A 62 8.84 -6.90 1.80
C ALA A 62 7.91 -8.12 1.57
N ASN A 63 8.10 -9.21 2.32
CA ASN A 63 7.25 -10.39 2.21
C ASN A 63 5.81 -10.11 2.68
N ILE A 64 5.65 -9.32 3.74
CA ILE A 64 4.31 -8.95 4.27
C ILE A 64 3.54 -8.15 3.22
N VAL A 65 4.17 -7.15 2.62
CA VAL A 65 3.56 -6.33 1.56
C VAL A 65 3.27 -7.17 0.31
N ALA A 66 4.21 -8.04 -0.11
CA ALA A 66 4.06 -8.88 -1.29
C ALA A 66 2.95 -9.94 -1.19
N ARG A 67 2.51 -10.29 0.03
CA ARG A 67 1.37 -11.21 0.25
C ARG A 67 0.03 -10.59 -0.15
N VAL A 68 -0.03 -9.27 -0.32
CA VAL A 68 -1.21 -8.60 -0.85
C VAL A 68 -1.26 -8.80 -2.35
N ASP A 69 -2.14 -9.70 -2.79
CA ASP A 69 -2.46 -9.87 -4.22
C ASP A 69 -3.41 -8.76 -4.69
N ALA A 70 -2.96 -7.51 -4.58
CA ALA A 70 -3.66 -6.34 -5.09
C ALA A 70 -2.65 -5.36 -5.69
N LYS A 71 -3.02 -4.71 -6.78
CA LYS A 71 -2.28 -3.63 -7.41
C LYS A 71 -3.28 -2.59 -7.91
N THR A 72 -2.89 -1.33 -7.88
CA THR A 72 -3.77 -0.24 -8.29
C THR A 72 -3.19 0.49 -9.50
N LEU A 73 -3.99 0.58 -10.56
CA LEU A 73 -3.72 1.41 -11.72
C LEU A 73 -4.55 2.68 -11.60
N LEU A 74 -3.88 3.81 -11.42
CA LEU A 74 -4.48 5.13 -11.45
C LEU A 74 -4.44 5.64 -12.89
N VAL A 75 -5.58 6.01 -13.44
CA VAL A 75 -5.69 6.52 -14.81
C VAL A 75 -6.43 7.84 -14.79
N ARG A 76 -5.82 8.88 -15.37
CA ARG A 76 -6.49 10.15 -15.60
C ARG A 76 -7.10 10.16 -16.99
N LEU A 77 -8.38 10.46 -17.08
CA LEU A 77 -9.11 10.53 -18.36
C LEU A 77 -9.35 11.98 -18.77
N ALA A 78 -9.30 12.26 -20.08
CA ALA A 78 -9.60 13.59 -20.62
C ALA A 78 -11.08 13.95 -20.42
N ARG A 79 -11.95 12.92 -20.40
CA ARG A 79 -13.39 13.03 -20.22
C ARG A 79 -13.90 11.90 -19.33
N PRO A 80 -14.94 12.14 -18.51
CA PRO A 80 -15.52 11.08 -17.68
C PRO A 80 -16.11 9.94 -18.53
N VAL A 81 -15.84 8.70 -18.13
CA VAL A 81 -16.44 7.50 -18.74
C VAL A 81 -17.36 6.83 -17.72
N ARG A 82 -18.64 6.71 -18.09
CA ARG A 82 -19.67 6.19 -17.18
C ARG A 82 -19.70 4.67 -17.14
N ALA A 83 -19.67 4.02 -18.30
CA ALA A 83 -19.74 2.56 -18.41
C ALA A 83 -18.38 2.00 -18.86
N LEU A 84 -17.85 1.06 -18.09
CA LEU A 84 -16.65 0.30 -18.42
C LEU A 84 -16.98 -1.18 -18.19
N ASP A 85 -16.69 -2.01 -19.18
CA ASP A 85 -16.73 -3.46 -19.02
C ASP A 85 -15.36 -3.90 -18.49
N LEU A 86 -15.26 -4.05 -17.17
CA LEU A 86 -13.99 -4.33 -16.50
C LEU A 86 -13.77 -5.84 -16.37
N PRO A 87 -12.51 -6.31 -16.44
CA PRO A 87 -12.19 -7.70 -16.18
C PRO A 87 -12.70 -8.15 -14.79
N PRO A 88 -13.11 -9.42 -14.62
CA PRO A 88 -13.53 -9.93 -13.33
C PRO A 88 -12.47 -9.74 -12.24
N GLY A 89 -12.90 -9.22 -11.07
CA GLY A 89 -12.01 -8.95 -9.94
C GLY A 89 -11.32 -7.58 -9.99
N VAL A 90 -11.56 -6.76 -11.02
CA VAL A 90 -11.16 -5.35 -11.03
C VAL A 90 -12.25 -4.51 -10.39
N THR A 91 -11.91 -3.72 -9.39
CA THR A 91 -12.79 -2.70 -8.82
C THR A 91 -12.39 -1.33 -9.32
N ARG A 92 -13.37 -0.42 -9.43
CA ARG A 92 -13.17 0.97 -9.84
C ARG A 92 -13.60 1.90 -8.72
N GLU A 93 -12.77 2.90 -8.46
CA GLU A 93 -13.05 4.00 -7.55
C GLU A 93 -12.73 5.35 -8.24
N ASP A 94 -13.57 6.35 -8.04
CA ASP A 94 -13.32 7.71 -8.53
C ASP A 94 -12.55 8.49 -7.47
N ARG A 95 -11.35 8.98 -7.83
CA ARG A 95 -10.47 9.72 -6.92
C ARG A 95 -10.60 11.24 -7.08
N GLY A 96 -11.50 11.73 -7.93
CA GLY A 96 -11.66 13.14 -8.25
C GLY A 96 -10.65 13.64 -9.28
N ASP A 97 -10.84 14.87 -9.77
CA ASP A 97 -9.96 15.54 -10.74
C ASP A 97 -9.67 14.72 -12.02
N GLY A 98 -10.62 13.87 -12.41
CA GLY A 98 -10.52 12.99 -13.59
C GLY A 98 -9.70 11.73 -13.38
N TRP A 99 -9.25 11.44 -12.16
CA TRP A 99 -8.55 10.21 -11.80
C TRP A 99 -9.52 9.08 -11.44
N LEU A 100 -9.31 7.93 -12.06
CA LEU A 100 -9.93 6.67 -11.70
C LEU A 100 -8.88 5.70 -11.17
N ALA A 101 -9.15 5.09 -10.02
CA ALA A 101 -8.35 4.00 -9.48
C ALA A 101 -8.98 2.67 -9.85
N PHE A 102 -8.16 1.78 -10.41
CA PHE A 102 -8.54 0.41 -10.72
C PHE A 102 -7.69 -0.53 -9.87
N ALA A 103 -8.29 -1.11 -8.83
CA ALA A 103 -7.63 -2.12 -8.01
C ALA A 103 -7.93 -3.51 -8.56
N TYR A 104 -6.89 -4.35 -8.68
CA TYR A 104 -7.02 -5.67 -9.28
C TYR A 104 -6.00 -6.66 -8.70
N PRO A 105 -6.33 -7.96 -8.67
CA PRO A 105 -5.38 -9.00 -8.27
C PRO A 105 -4.31 -9.19 -9.33
N GLN A 106 -3.06 -8.87 -9.00
CA GLN A 106 -1.92 -8.93 -9.91
C GLN A 106 -1.60 -10.36 -10.38
N SER A 107 -2.00 -11.37 -9.60
CA SER A 107 -1.89 -12.78 -9.98
C SER A 107 -2.81 -13.19 -11.14
N ARG A 108 -3.91 -12.45 -11.35
CA ARG A 108 -4.98 -12.82 -12.31
C ARG A 108 -5.19 -11.79 -13.42
N VAL A 109 -4.94 -10.51 -13.13
CA VAL A 109 -5.19 -9.40 -14.04
C VAL A 109 -3.92 -8.60 -14.24
N GLN A 110 -3.61 -8.30 -15.49
CA GLN A 110 -2.53 -7.39 -15.86
C GLN A 110 -3.08 -5.99 -16.11
N ALA A 111 -2.28 -4.94 -15.86
CA ALA A 111 -2.65 -3.55 -16.15
C ALA A 111 -3.16 -3.35 -17.60
N GLY A 112 -2.59 -4.09 -18.56
CA GLY A 112 -3.02 -4.05 -19.96
C GLY A 112 -4.49 -4.42 -20.20
N ALA A 113 -5.06 -5.32 -19.38
CA ALA A 113 -6.48 -5.69 -19.50
C ALA A 113 -7.40 -4.53 -19.06
N VAL A 114 -6.99 -3.78 -18.03
CA VAL A 114 -7.70 -2.56 -17.59
C VAL A 114 -7.61 -1.47 -18.65
N LEU A 115 -6.42 -1.27 -19.23
CA LEU A 115 -6.21 -0.31 -20.32
C LEU A 115 -6.99 -0.69 -21.59
N ALA A 116 -7.08 -1.98 -21.92
CA ALA A 116 -7.89 -2.46 -23.03
C ALA A 116 -9.38 -2.18 -22.83
N ALA A 117 -9.90 -2.40 -21.61
CA ALA A 117 -11.27 -2.06 -21.27
C ALA A 117 -11.56 -0.56 -21.41
N LEU A 118 -10.63 0.29 -20.96
CA LEU A 118 -10.70 1.74 -21.13
C LEU A 118 -10.72 2.13 -22.61
N HIS A 119 -9.81 1.57 -23.40
CA HIS A 119 -9.73 1.84 -24.83
C HIS A 119 -10.99 1.40 -25.59
N ALA A 120 -11.53 0.21 -25.28
CA ALA A 120 -12.76 -0.31 -25.89
C ALA A 120 -13.98 0.58 -25.60
N ALA A 121 -14.00 1.24 -24.45
CA ALA A 121 -15.03 2.22 -24.10
C ALA A 121 -14.80 3.61 -24.72
N GLY A 122 -13.76 3.78 -25.54
CA GLY A 122 -13.39 5.06 -26.15
C GLY A 122 -12.83 6.08 -25.16
N ALA A 123 -12.30 5.61 -24.02
CA ALA A 123 -11.68 6.49 -23.03
C ALA A 123 -10.37 7.07 -23.57
N GLU A 124 -10.24 8.38 -23.50
CA GLU A 124 -8.98 9.08 -23.81
C GLU A 124 -8.14 9.17 -22.54
N VAL A 125 -7.11 8.34 -22.45
CA VAL A 125 -6.19 8.29 -21.30
C VAL A 125 -5.14 9.40 -21.43
N VAL A 126 -5.08 10.27 -20.42
CA VAL A 126 -4.17 11.42 -20.35
C VAL A 126 -2.92 11.10 -19.53
N ASP A 127 -3.09 10.36 -18.43
CA ASP A 127 -1.99 10.01 -17.53
C ASP A 127 -2.26 8.64 -16.90
N ILE A 128 -1.19 7.92 -16.57
CA ILE A 128 -1.24 6.59 -15.94
C ILE A 128 -0.19 6.54 -14.85
N ARG A 129 -0.60 6.08 -13.67
CA ARG A 129 0.29 5.76 -12.55
C ARG A 129 -0.05 4.39 -12.02
N THR A 130 0.96 3.73 -11.48
CA THR A 130 0.78 2.43 -10.84
C THR A 130 1.25 2.56 -9.41
N THR A 131 0.47 2.05 -8.48
CA THR A 131 0.87 1.95 -7.07
C THR A 131 0.92 0.49 -6.67
N GLU A 132 1.93 0.17 -5.88
CA GLU A 132 2.06 -1.12 -5.21
C GLU A 132 1.24 -1.08 -3.91
N PRO A 133 0.81 -2.25 -3.41
CA PRO A 133 0.20 -2.31 -2.09
C PRO A 133 1.23 -1.88 -1.05
N ASP A 134 0.73 -1.36 0.07
CA ASP A 134 1.56 -0.98 1.20
C ASP A 134 1.29 -1.88 2.42
N LEU A 135 1.92 -1.55 3.54
CA LEU A 135 1.74 -2.28 4.79
C LEU A 135 0.34 -2.07 5.37
N GLU A 136 -0.34 -0.97 5.06
CA GLU A 136 -1.72 -0.73 5.49
C GLU A 136 -2.68 -1.71 4.81
N ASP A 137 -2.55 -1.89 3.50
CA ASP A 137 -3.28 -2.90 2.75
C ASP A 137 -3.04 -4.31 3.31
N ALA A 138 -1.78 -4.63 3.62
CA ALA A 138 -1.40 -5.92 4.20
C ALA A 138 -2.00 -6.11 5.59
N PHE A 139 -1.91 -5.10 6.45
CA PHE A 139 -2.48 -5.12 7.79
C PHE A 139 -4.00 -5.36 7.74
N LEU A 140 -4.72 -4.67 6.86
CA LEU A 140 -6.15 -4.87 6.68
C LEU A 140 -6.48 -6.28 6.18
N ALA A 141 -5.66 -6.83 5.27
CA ALA A 141 -5.84 -8.20 4.78
C ALA A 141 -5.66 -9.25 5.90
N PHE A 142 -4.73 -9.03 6.84
CA PHE A 142 -4.49 -9.95 7.96
C PHE A 142 -5.47 -9.80 9.13
N THR A 143 -6.06 -8.62 9.32
CA THR A 143 -6.90 -8.30 10.49
C THR A 143 -8.39 -8.25 10.21
N ARG A 144 -8.83 -8.23 8.94
CA ARG A 144 -10.24 -8.38 8.58
C ARG A 144 -10.71 -9.81 8.88
N HIS A 145 -11.43 -9.96 9.98
CA HIS A 145 -12.23 -11.15 10.23
C HIS A 145 -13.52 -11.11 9.38
N PRO A 146 -13.95 -12.23 8.76
CA PRO A 146 -15.32 -12.32 8.26
C PRO A 146 -16.25 -12.14 9.46
N VAL A 147 -17.16 -11.18 9.33
CA VAL A 147 -18.25 -10.94 10.29
C VAL A 147 -19.29 -12.04 10.16
#